data_AF-A0A914DRX0-F1
#
_entry.id   AF-A0A914DRX0-F1
#
_cell.length_a   1.000
_cell.length_b   1.000
_cell.length_c   1.000
_cell.angle_alpha   90.00
_cell.angle_beta   90.00
_cell.angle_gamma   90.00
#
_symmetry.space_group_name_H-M   'P 1'
#
loop_
_entity.id
_entity.type
_entity.pdbx_description
1 polymer ?
#
loop_
_entity_poly.entity_id
_entity_poly.type
_entity_poly.pdbx_seq_one_letter_code
_entity_poly.pdbx_strand_id
1 'polypeptide(L)'
;MMEESMAAPPMIDHTWKSEKLPRLMLCSGNTSCEIENIFDDLSKNDAKVTSHAIAPYRGFTVLQDDSNAQIQAISHVSNKNTRSIWFLYSGIRSYWPGMGQQLLRIPAFKNSFDECAKAVEMFGIDLYDLIYHPKPDEEMDIVDKMVIVTAMHIVMTELLKKMNIHPDGFIGFSLSEICCGYADDGLTKEQTMKLAYYRGYAMKKNSEKIKGGSAMVFTSWEKIKERCLPGVHLCIHGGTDCTGIAGDLENIKKMVEQFQKENIIARVVDTDRAPHSPQMHAIYDELLAYNKTVITEPKQRSTKWATSVDSADSKCSPEFFTDSACNPVYFYEALRKIPENSLVIEVGPWAQMESMLRPELPKNCDYVGLVKRRKPEILAFLEAIGMLYTHGYNVKSEILQ
;
A
#
# COMPACT_ATOMS: atom_id res chain seq x y z
N MET A 1 0.26 23.68 -8.45
CA MET A 1 -0.69 22.74 -7.82
C MET A 1 -0.09 21.39 -7.40
N MET A 2 1.18 21.07 -7.72
CA MET A 2 1.90 19.88 -7.18
C MET A 2 2.80 20.21 -5.97
N GLU A 3 2.66 21.38 -5.34
CA GLU A 3 3.43 21.73 -4.13
C GLU A 3 2.96 20.93 -2.90
N GLU A 4 1.65 20.67 -2.79
CA GLU A 4 1.02 20.00 -1.64
C GLU A 4 1.11 18.46 -1.64
N SER A 5 1.67 17.83 -2.68
CA SER A 5 1.58 16.36 -2.87
C SER A 5 2.63 15.54 -2.10
N MET A 6 3.62 16.16 -1.45
CA MET A 6 4.70 15.42 -0.76
C MET A 6 4.98 15.86 0.68
N ALA A 7 4.42 16.99 1.13
CA ALA A 7 4.33 17.29 2.55
C ALA A 7 3.15 16.49 3.12
N ALA A 8 3.35 15.79 4.24
CA ALA A 8 2.25 15.15 4.95
C ALA A 8 1.20 16.23 5.29
N PRO A 9 -0.02 16.16 4.73
CA PRO A 9 -1.06 17.13 5.08
C PRO A 9 -1.36 17.02 6.59
N PRO A 10 -1.87 18.10 7.22
CA PRO A 10 -2.23 18.07 8.64
C PRO A 10 -3.16 16.89 8.90
N MET A 11 -2.85 16.14 9.96
CA MET A 11 -3.63 15.00 10.41
C MET A 11 -5.06 15.48 10.70
N ILE A 12 -6.05 14.86 10.07
CA ILE A 12 -7.43 15.01 10.52
C ILE A 12 -7.53 14.24 11.85
N ASP A 13 -8.36 14.72 12.76
CA ASP A 13 -8.76 13.95 13.93
C ASP A 13 -9.35 12.61 13.46
N HIS A 14 -8.56 11.55 13.54
CA HIS A 14 -8.98 10.19 13.20
C HIS A 14 -9.84 9.56 14.31
N THR A 15 -10.29 10.32 15.31
CA THR A 15 -11.23 9.79 16.30
C THR A 15 -12.63 9.68 15.68
N TRP A 16 -13.00 8.46 15.28
CA TRP A 16 -14.39 8.12 15.04
C TRP A 16 -15.07 7.94 16.40
N LYS A 17 -15.76 9.00 16.85
CA LYS A 17 -16.33 9.08 18.21
C LYS A 17 -17.62 8.28 18.39
N SER A 18 -18.23 7.79 17.32
CA SER A 18 -19.47 7.00 17.39
C SER A 18 -19.21 5.54 17.78
N GLU A 19 -20.02 5.03 18.70
CA GLU A 19 -20.03 3.61 19.11
C GLU A 19 -20.52 2.67 18.00
N LYS A 20 -21.32 3.19 17.05
CA LYS A 20 -21.73 2.42 15.87
C LYS A 20 -20.69 2.59 14.75
N LEU A 21 -20.36 1.49 14.08
CA LEU A 21 -19.58 1.55 12.85
C LEU A 21 -20.48 1.98 11.68
N PRO A 22 -19.96 2.79 10.75
CA PRO A 22 -20.67 3.08 9.52
C PRO A 22 -20.89 1.79 8.71
N ARG A 23 -21.97 1.76 7.93
CA ARG A 23 -22.37 0.57 7.16
C ARG A 23 -22.31 0.86 5.67
N LEU A 24 -21.65 -0.02 4.94
CA LEU A 24 -21.70 -0.03 3.48
C LEU A 24 -23.00 -0.67 3.02
N MET A 25 -23.73 0.03 2.15
CA MET A 25 -24.89 -0.52 1.45
C MET A 25 -24.62 -0.55 -0.05
N LEU A 26 -24.85 -1.72 -0.63
CA LEU A 26 -24.67 -2.00 -2.05
C LEU A 26 -26.02 -2.25 -2.69
N CYS A 27 -26.24 -1.68 -3.87
CA CYS A 27 -27.49 -1.81 -4.59
C CYS A 27 -27.26 -2.01 -6.09
N SER A 28 -28.04 -2.90 -6.70
CA SER A 28 -28.10 -3.08 -8.15
C SER A 28 -29.52 -2.90 -8.67
N GLY A 29 -29.63 -2.30 -9.85
CA GLY A 29 -30.89 -2.06 -10.58
C GLY A 29 -30.71 -2.16 -12.10
N ASN A 30 -31.82 -2.21 -12.84
CA ASN A 30 -31.81 -2.20 -14.30
C ASN A 30 -31.61 -0.80 -14.89
N THR A 31 -31.83 0.24 -14.09
CA THR A 31 -31.59 1.64 -14.44
C THR A 31 -30.91 2.37 -13.28
N SER A 32 -30.28 3.52 -13.55
CA SER A 32 -29.75 4.40 -12.50
C SER A 32 -30.86 4.94 -11.59
N CYS A 33 -32.03 5.27 -12.16
CA CYS A 33 -33.17 5.80 -11.43
C CYS A 33 -33.74 4.80 -10.41
N GLU A 34 -33.75 3.50 -10.72
CA GLU A 34 -34.13 2.46 -9.74
C GLU A 34 -33.22 2.49 -8.50
N ILE A 35 -31.92 2.69 -8.68
CA ILE A 35 -30.95 2.77 -7.58
C ILE A 35 -31.14 4.06 -6.78
N GLU A 36 -31.38 5.18 -7.45
CA GLU A 36 -31.70 6.47 -6.81
C GLU A 36 -32.94 6.34 -5.91
N ASN A 37 -34.03 5.75 -6.43
CA ASN A 37 -35.26 5.55 -5.66
C ASN A 37 -35.02 4.65 -4.43
N ILE A 38 -34.21 3.60 -4.56
CA ILE A 38 -33.86 2.72 -3.43
C ILE A 38 -33.13 3.49 -2.33
N PHE A 39 -32.16 4.34 -2.69
CA PHE A 39 -31.42 5.13 -1.70
C PHE A 39 -32.26 6.27 -1.10
N ASP A 40 -33.16 6.87 -1.89
CA ASP A 40 -34.13 7.85 -1.40
C ASP A 40 -35.09 7.21 -0.38
N ASP A 41 -35.56 5.99 -0.62
CA ASP A 41 -36.41 5.26 0.32
C ASP A 41 -35.66 4.87 1.60
N LEU A 42 -34.38 4.50 1.49
CA LEU A 42 -33.50 4.24 2.63
C LEU A 42 -33.28 5.48 3.52
N SER A 43 -33.22 6.67 2.91
CA SER A 43 -33.14 7.91 3.69
C SER A 43 -34.42 8.23 4.46
N LYS A 44 -35.56 7.65 4.04
CA LYS A 44 -36.90 7.93 4.59
C LYS A 44 -37.38 6.85 5.55
N ASN A 45 -36.96 5.60 5.35
CA ASN A 45 -37.35 4.44 6.15
C ASN A 45 -36.09 3.65 6.51
N ASP A 46 -35.96 3.25 7.77
CA ASP A 46 -34.84 2.52 8.38
C ASP A 46 -34.72 1.06 7.85
N ALA A 47 -34.84 0.90 6.53
CA ALA A 47 -35.08 -0.34 5.84
C ALA A 47 -33.76 -1.07 5.53
N LYS A 48 -33.73 -2.38 5.77
CA LYS A 48 -32.65 -3.24 5.30
C LYS A 48 -32.87 -3.57 3.82
N VAL A 49 -32.45 -2.70 2.91
CA VAL A 49 -32.45 -3.05 1.48
C VAL A 49 -31.22 -3.90 1.16
N THR A 50 -31.46 -5.15 0.79
CA THR A 50 -30.49 -6.03 0.16
C THR A 50 -31.04 -6.44 -1.20
N SER A 51 -30.55 -5.79 -2.28
CA SER A 51 -30.84 -6.23 -3.65
C SER A 51 -29.91 -7.41 -3.98
N HIS A 52 -30.51 -8.56 -4.29
CA HIS A 52 -29.80 -9.85 -4.49
C HIS A 52 -29.66 -10.25 -5.97
N ALA A 53 -30.20 -9.47 -6.91
CA ALA A 53 -30.08 -9.76 -8.34
C ALA A 53 -29.01 -8.84 -8.98
N ILE A 54 -27.94 -9.45 -9.51
CA ILE A 54 -26.91 -8.72 -10.26
C ILE A 54 -27.58 -8.09 -11.49
N ALA A 55 -27.61 -6.76 -11.51
CA ALA A 55 -28.23 -5.95 -12.55
C ALA A 55 -27.18 -5.01 -13.18
N PRO A 56 -27.43 -4.46 -14.39
CA PRO A 56 -26.44 -3.70 -15.15
C PRO A 56 -26.07 -2.36 -14.53
N TYR A 57 -26.87 -1.78 -13.63
CA TYR A 57 -26.45 -0.64 -12.83
C TYR A 57 -26.10 -1.10 -11.42
N ARG A 58 -25.03 -0.54 -10.88
CA ARG A 58 -24.57 -0.77 -9.51
C ARG A 58 -24.28 0.57 -8.84
N GLY A 59 -24.68 0.70 -7.59
CA GLY A 59 -24.40 1.87 -6.78
C GLY A 59 -24.18 1.50 -5.32
N PHE A 60 -23.64 2.46 -4.56
CA PHE A 60 -23.42 2.30 -3.13
C PHE A 60 -23.61 3.60 -2.36
N THR A 61 -23.85 3.43 -1.06
CA THR A 61 -23.81 4.50 -0.07
C THR A 61 -23.10 4.01 1.20
N VAL A 62 -22.56 4.93 1.98
CA VAL A 62 -21.98 4.66 3.30
C VAL A 62 -22.83 5.38 4.33
N LEU A 63 -23.57 4.60 5.12
CA LEU A 63 -24.41 5.12 6.19
C LEU A 63 -23.55 5.37 7.42
N GLN A 64 -23.39 6.64 7.80
CA GLN A 64 -22.67 7.04 9.02
C GLN A 64 -23.55 6.86 10.26
N ASP A 65 -24.83 7.19 10.12
CA ASP A 65 -25.89 7.03 11.10
C ASP A 65 -27.17 6.52 10.40
N ASP A 66 -28.18 6.09 11.18
CA ASP A 66 -29.44 5.51 10.70
C ASP A 66 -30.36 6.51 9.93
N SER A 67 -29.87 7.70 9.52
CA SER A 67 -30.73 8.81 9.06
C SER A 67 -30.30 9.57 7.79
N ASN A 68 -29.10 9.34 7.23
CA ASN A 68 -28.66 10.10 6.04
C ASN A 68 -27.89 9.22 5.03
N ALA A 69 -28.64 8.59 4.12
CA ALA A 69 -28.08 7.91 2.96
C ALA A 69 -27.76 8.92 1.85
N GLN A 70 -26.48 9.24 1.64
CA GLN A 70 -26.04 10.01 0.47
C GLN A 70 -25.37 9.08 -0.54
N ILE A 71 -25.97 8.96 -1.72
CA ILE A 71 -25.43 8.15 -2.82
C ILE A 71 -24.01 8.63 -3.14
N GLN A 72 -23.06 7.71 -3.08
CA GLN A 72 -21.66 8.02 -3.36
C GLN A 72 -21.33 7.83 -4.84
N ALA A 73 -21.82 6.75 -5.44
CA ALA A 73 -21.67 6.52 -6.87
C ALA A 73 -22.75 5.58 -7.41
N ILE A 74 -23.07 5.76 -8.69
CA ILE A 74 -23.84 4.83 -9.52
C ILE A 74 -23.07 4.65 -10.83
N SER A 75 -22.95 3.42 -11.31
CA SER A 75 -22.26 3.13 -12.56
C SER A 75 -22.96 1.99 -13.32
N HIS A 76 -22.95 2.11 -14.64
CA HIS A 76 -23.34 1.02 -15.52
C HIS A 76 -22.18 0.03 -15.68
N VAL A 77 -22.41 -1.21 -15.26
CA VAL A 77 -21.47 -2.32 -15.35
C VAL A 77 -21.84 -3.17 -16.57
N SER A 78 -21.02 -3.11 -17.61
CA SER A 78 -21.19 -4.00 -18.75
C SER A 78 -20.76 -5.43 -18.39
N ASN A 79 -21.64 -6.42 -18.56
CA ASN A 79 -21.36 -7.85 -18.33
C ASN A 79 -20.25 -8.45 -19.23
N LYS A 80 -19.61 -7.66 -20.10
CA LYS A 80 -18.73 -8.17 -21.16
C LYS A 80 -17.24 -8.22 -20.83
N ASN A 81 -16.75 -7.65 -19.73
CA ASN A 81 -15.33 -7.76 -19.34
C ASN A 81 -15.16 -7.50 -17.84
N THR A 82 -14.96 -8.54 -17.04
CA THR A 82 -14.35 -8.37 -15.71
C THR A 82 -12.91 -7.95 -15.94
N ARG A 83 -12.55 -6.75 -15.49
CA ARG A 83 -11.19 -6.21 -15.58
C ARG A 83 -10.25 -7.05 -14.71
N SER A 84 -8.96 -7.10 -15.07
CA SER A 84 -7.96 -7.73 -14.20
C SER A 84 -7.74 -6.88 -12.95
N ILE A 85 -7.73 -7.51 -11.78
CA ILE A 85 -7.43 -6.84 -10.51
C ILE A 85 -5.93 -6.91 -10.25
N TRP A 86 -5.32 -5.76 -10.00
CA TRP A 86 -3.92 -5.66 -9.60
C TRP A 86 -3.80 -5.09 -8.21
N PHE A 87 -3.22 -5.85 -7.27
CA PHE A 87 -2.90 -5.30 -5.94
C PHE A 87 -1.55 -4.60 -5.98
N LEU A 88 -1.52 -3.39 -5.45
CA LEU A 88 -0.31 -2.60 -5.33
C LEU A 88 -0.06 -2.33 -3.86
N TYR A 89 1.11 -2.73 -3.38
CA TYR A 89 1.48 -2.58 -1.98
C TYR A 89 2.50 -1.45 -1.84
N SER A 90 2.11 -0.39 -1.13
CA SER A 90 2.95 0.80 -0.96
C SER A 90 4.07 0.58 0.07
N GLY A 91 5.14 1.36 -0.01
CA GLY A 91 6.31 1.18 0.85
C GLY A 91 6.12 1.66 2.29
N ILE A 92 7.19 1.59 3.08
CA ILE A 92 7.22 1.95 4.52
C ILE A 92 6.66 3.34 4.85
N ARG A 93 6.71 4.29 3.91
CA ARG A 93 6.20 5.66 4.11
C ARG A 93 4.67 5.75 4.12
N SER A 94 3.94 4.64 3.95
CA SER A 94 2.48 4.61 4.09
C SER A 94 2.02 4.64 5.56
N TYR A 95 2.95 4.53 6.51
CA TYR A 95 2.68 4.76 7.92
C TYR A 95 2.06 6.14 8.16
N TRP A 96 1.11 6.20 9.09
CA TRP A 96 0.70 7.42 9.75
C TRP A 96 0.21 7.09 11.18
N PRO A 97 0.36 8.01 12.15
CA PRO A 97 -0.02 7.75 13.54
C PRO A 97 -1.51 7.43 13.68
N GLY A 98 -1.86 6.31 14.32
CA GLY A 98 -3.26 5.92 14.54
C GLY A 98 -3.92 5.16 13.37
N MET A 99 -3.14 4.80 12.34
CA MET A 99 -3.61 3.88 11.30
C MET A 99 -4.08 2.56 11.90
N GLY A 100 -5.10 1.96 11.30
CA GLY A 100 -5.70 0.70 11.73
C GLY A 100 -6.65 0.81 12.93
N GLN A 101 -6.64 1.90 13.69
CA GLN A 101 -7.44 2.02 14.92
C GLN A 101 -8.94 1.86 14.64
N GLN A 102 -9.45 2.44 13.54
CA GLN A 102 -10.87 2.33 13.21
C GLN A 102 -11.19 0.96 12.60
N LEU A 103 -10.27 0.42 11.78
CA LEU A 103 -10.44 -0.88 11.13
C LEU A 103 -10.38 -2.06 12.10
N LEU A 104 -9.67 -1.94 13.23
CA LEU A 104 -9.66 -2.94 14.31
C LEU A 104 -11.04 -3.23 14.91
N ARG A 105 -12.03 -2.35 14.68
CA ARG A 105 -13.41 -2.58 15.09
C ARG A 105 -14.15 -3.57 14.18
N ILE A 106 -13.63 -3.86 12.99
CA ILE A 106 -14.15 -4.91 12.10
C ILE A 106 -13.63 -6.26 12.59
N PRO A 107 -14.50 -7.23 12.99
CA PRO A 107 -14.06 -8.51 13.55
C PRO A 107 -13.10 -9.28 12.64
N ALA A 108 -13.38 -9.34 11.34
CA ALA A 108 -12.54 -10.03 10.37
C ALA A 108 -11.14 -9.41 10.22
N PHE A 109 -11.03 -8.08 10.36
CA PHE A 109 -9.76 -7.35 10.37
C PHE A 109 -8.99 -7.67 11.65
N LYS A 110 -9.65 -7.51 12.81
CA LYS A 110 -9.06 -7.76 14.13
C LYS A 110 -8.51 -9.19 14.25
N ASN A 111 -9.26 -10.20 13.82
CA ASN A 111 -8.81 -11.59 13.90
C ASN A 111 -7.51 -11.83 13.12
N SER A 112 -7.38 -11.27 11.92
CA SER A 112 -6.11 -11.36 11.17
C SER A 112 -4.99 -10.56 11.82
N PHE A 113 -5.32 -9.41 12.43
CA PHE A 113 -4.36 -8.57 13.13
C PHE A 113 -3.81 -9.27 14.39
N ASP A 114 -4.65 -9.99 15.13
CA ASP A 114 -4.24 -10.81 16.29
C ASP A 114 -3.15 -11.84 15.91
N GLU A 115 -3.28 -12.47 14.75
CA GLU A 115 -2.26 -13.41 14.25
C GLU A 115 -0.95 -12.69 13.86
N CYS A 116 -1.03 -11.48 13.32
CA CYS A 116 0.17 -10.67 13.04
C CYS A 116 0.85 -10.23 14.34
N ALA A 117 0.08 -9.86 15.36
CA ALA A 117 0.58 -9.45 16.67
C ALA A 117 1.31 -10.60 17.36
N LYS A 118 0.70 -11.78 17.37
CA LYS A 118 1.31 -13.00 17.91
C LYS A 118 2.64 -13.36 17.24
N ALA A 119 2.78 -13.10 15.94
CA ALA A 119 3.99 -13.42 15.19
C ALA A 119 5.23 -12.59 15.59
N VAL A 120 5.02 -11.42 16.22
CA VAL A 120 6.11 -10.50 16.62
C VAL A 120 6.25 -10.32 18.13
N GLU A 121 5.34 -10.89 18.92
CA GLU A 121 5.37 -10.85 20.39
C GLU A 121 6.70 -11.35 20.97
N MET A 122 7.27 -12.40 20.36
CA MET A 122 8.58 -12.96 20.77
C MET A 122 9.75 -11.98 20.65
N PHE A 123 9.59 -10.89 19.89
CA PHE A 123 10.59 -9.84 19.74
C PHE A 123 10.36 -8.66 20.69
N GLY A 124 9.35 -8.73 21.56
CA GLY A 124 8.96 -7.67 22.47
C GLY A 124 8.19 -6.53 21.81
N ILE A 125 7.58 -6.77 20.65
CA ILE A 125 6.75 -5.78 19.94
C ILE A 125 5.28 -6.00 20.29
N ASP A 126 4.64 -4.97 20.82
CA ASP A 126 3.19 -4.91 20.99
C ASP A 126 2.57 -4.13 19.81
N LEU A 127 1.98 -4.85 18.85
CA LEU A 127 1.34 -4.21 17.70
C LEU A 127 0.14 -3.34 18.08
N TYR A 128 -0.56 -3.64 19.17
CA TYR A 128 -1.69 -2.84 19.61
C TYR A 128 -1.22 -1.52 20.20
N ASP A 129 -0.11 -1.53 20.94
CA ASP A 129 0.52 -0.30 21.45
C ASP A 129 0.90 0.64 20.31
N LEU A 130 1.45 0.11 19.20
CA LEU A 130 1.79 0.91 18.02
C LEU A 130 0.58 1.60 17.35
N ILE A 131 -0.63 1.06 17.52
CA ILE A 131 -1.87 1.67 17.00
C ILE A 131 -2.49 2.64 18.01
N TYR A 132 -2.55 2.27 19.29
CA TYR A 132 -3.26 3.03 20.32
C TYR A 132 -2.42 4.13 20.98
N HIS A 133 -1.10 4.00 20.98
CA HIS A 133 -0.15 5.00 21.47
C HIS A 133 0.88 5.35 20.39
N PRO A 134 0.42 5.82 19.21
CA PRO A 134 1.30 5.99 18.07
C PRO A 134 2.24 7.17 18.28
N LYS A 135 3.48 7.02 17.82
CA LYS A 135 4.46 8.10 17.76
C LYS A 135 4.34 8.88 16.45
N PRO A 136 4.71 10.18 16.41
CA PRO A 136 4.95 10.89 15.16
C PRO A 136 5.87 10.10 14.23
N ASP A 137 5.72 10.27 12.92
CA ASP A 137 6.46 9.48 11.92
C ASP A 137 7.99 9.59 12.09
N GLU A 138 8.48 10.79 12.39
CA GLU A 138 9.90 11.10 12.62
C GLU A 138 10.47 10.45 13.91
N GLU A 139 9.61 10.11 14.87
CA GLU A 139 10.00 9.52 16.16
C GLU A 139 9.82 7.99 16.18
N MET A 140 9.19 7.42 15.16
CA MET A 140 8.89 6.00 15.12
C MET A 140 10.15 5.18 14.82
N ASP A 141 10.38 4.14 15.61
CA ASP A 141 11.47 3.20 15.36
C ASP A 141 11.26 2.48 14.03
N ILE A 142 12.35 2.28 13.28
CA ILE A 142 12.29 1.65 11.95
C ILE A 142 11.74 0.23 12.01
N VAL A 143 12.02 -0.52 13.10
CA VAL A 143 11.50 -1.88 13.30
C VAL A 143 9.99 -1.83 13.44
N ASP A 144 9.51 -1.00 14.37
CA ASP A 144 8.08 -0.82 14.66
C ASP A 144 7.33 -0.42 13.40
N LYS A 145 7.86 0.56 12.65
CA LYS A 145 7.29 1.07 11.40
C LYS A 145 7.18 -0.01 10.32
N MET A 146 8.23 -0.81 10.12
CA MET A 146 8.20 -1.90 9.13
C MET A 146 7.19 -2.98 9.49
N VAL A 147 7.14 -3.35 10.76
CA VAL A 147 6.29 -4.41 11.28
C VAL A 147 4.81 -3.99 11.21
N ILE A 148 4.45 -2.78 11.65
CA ILE A 148 3.05 -2.33 11.62
C ILE A 148 2.54 -2.11 10.19
N VAL A 149 3.35 -1.52 9.30
CA VAL A 149 2.97 -1.33 7.89
C VAL A 149 2.78 -2.69 7.20
N THR A 150 3.63 -3.67 7.49
CA THR A 150 3.50 -5.04 6.96
C THR A 150 2.22 -5.71 7.47
N ALA A 151 1.90 -5.58 8.76
CA ALA A 151 0.66 -6.12 9.32
C ALA A 151 -0.58 -5.54 8.60
N MET A 152 -0.60 -4.23 8.35
CA MET A 152 -1.71 -3.58 7.63
C MET A 152 -1.89 -4.13 6.21
N HIS A 153 -0.80 -4.31 5.46
CA HIS A 153 -0.85 -4.92 4.13
C HIS A 153 -1.41 -6.35 4.14
N ILE A 154 -0.95 -7.18 5.09
CA ILE A 154 -1.44 -8.57 5.26
C ILE A 154 -2.94 -8.57 5.55
N VAL A 155 -3.35 -7.84 6.58
CA VAL A 155 -4.73 -7.87 7.08
C VAL A 155 -5.70 -7.34 6.02
N MET A 156 -5.36 -6.26 5.32
CA MET A 156 -6.17 -5.75 4.21
C MET A 156 -6.23 -6.71 3.03
N THR A 157 -5.13 -7.42 2.73
CA THR A 157 -5.12 -8.47 1.70
C THR A 157 -6.08 -9.59 2.06
N GLU A 158 -6.04 -10.09 3.30
CA GLU A 158 -6.95 -11.13 3.76
C GLU A 158 -8.40 -10.67 3.73
N LEU A 159 -8.66 -9.42 4.14
CA LEU A 159 -10.00 -8.86 4.14
C LEU A 159 -10.57 -8.79 2.72
N LEU A 160 -9.79 -8.28 1.76
CA LEU A 160 -10.18 -8.28 0.34
C LEU A 160 -10.44 -9.70 -0.20
N LYS A 161 -9.54 -10.66 0.07
CA LYS A 161 -9.71 -12.07 -0.32
C LYS A 161 -11.01 -12.66 0.28
N LYS A 162 -11.28 -12.43 1.58
CA LYS A 162 -12.54 -12.86 2.24
C LYS A 162 -13.78 -12.21 1.62
N MET A 163 -13.64 -10.98 1.12
CA MET A 163 -14.68 -10.24 0.41
C MET A 163 -14.84 -10.64 -1.06
N ASN A 164 -14.17 -11.72 -1.50
CA ASN A 164 -14.19 -12.25 -2.87
C ASN A 164 -13.49 -11.34 -3.90
N ILE A 165 -12.54 -10.52 -3.45
CA ILE A 165 -11.67 -9.69 -4.29
C ILE A 165 -10.29 -10.34 -4.33
N HIS A 166 -9.95 -10.97 -5.45
CA HIS A 166 -8.69 -11.67 -5.65
C HIS A 166 -7.86 -10.98 -6.73
N PRO A 167 -6.54 -10.83 -6.53
CA PRO A 167 -5.67 -10.24 -7.54
C PRO A 167 -5.35 -11.24 -8.66
N ASP A 168 -5.36 -10.73 -9.89
CA ASP A 168 -4.79 -11.37 -11.07
C ASP A 168 -3.30 -11.08 -11.19
N GLY A 169 -2.84 -9.96 -10.63
CA GLY A 169 -1.43 -9.61 -10.49
C GLY A 169 -1.17 -8.76 -9.26
N PHE A 170 0.08 -8.67 -8.82
CA PHE A 170 0.45 -7.79 -7.72
C PHE A 170 1.90 -7.30 -7.81
N ILE A 171 2.11 -6.12 -7.24
CA ILE A 171 3.38 -5.39 -7.25
C ILE A 171 3.65 -4.85 -5.85
N GLY A 172 4.89 -4.98 -5.39
CA GLY A 172 5.36 -4.41 -4.13
C GLY A 172 6.29 -3.23 -4.37
N PHE A 173 6.21 -2.20 -3.54
CA PHE A 173 7.19 -1.13 -3.52
C PHE A 173 8.15 -1.31 -2.34
N SER A 174 9.41 -1.69 -2.62
CA SER A 174 10.47 -1.80 -1.60
C SER A 174 10.13 -2.80 -0.47
N LEU A 175 9.77 -2.32 0.73
CA LEU A 175 9.37 -3.14 1.88
C LEU A 175 8.32 -4.18 1.50
N SER A 176 7.40 -3.79 0.62
CA SER A 176 6.19 -4.55 0.36
C SER A 176 6.36 -5.67 -0.66
N GLU A 177 7.57 -5.91 -1.18
CA GLU A 177 7.91 -7.19 -1.82
C GLU A 177 7.73 -8.35 -0.82
N ILE A 178 7.95 -8.12 0.48
CA ILE A 178 7.64 -9.09 1.55
C ILE A 178 6.12 -9.40 1.57
N CYS A 179 5.28 -8.38 1.41
CA CYS A 179 3.82 -8.54 1.36
C CYS A 179 3.35 -9.23 0.08
N CYS A 180 4.06 -9.06 -1.03
CA CYS A 180 3.80 -9.81 -2.27
C CYS A 180 4.08 -11.30 -2.07
N GLY A 181 5.14 -11.66 -1.34
CA GLY A 181 5.41 -13.05 -0.97
C GLY A 181 4.26 -13.69 -0.19
N TYR A 182 3.60 -12.94 0.69
CA TYR A 182 2.37 -13.38 1.35
C TYR A 182 1.18 -13.48 0.39
N ALA A 183 0.98 -12.48 -0.47
CA ALA A 183 -0.11 -12.46 -1.45
C ALA A 183 -0.05 -13.65 -2.43
N ASP A 184 1.17 -14.08 -2.77
CA ASP A 184 1.52 -15.19 -3.64
C ASP A 184 1.47 -16.58 -2.97
N ASP A 185 1.11 -16.65 -1.68
CA ASP A 185 1.17 -17.87 -0.85
C ASP A 185 2.60 -18.48 -0.71
N GLY A 186 3.60 -17.71 -1.12
CA GLY A 186 5.02 -18.02 -1.04
C GLY A 186 5.58 -17.89 0.39
N LEU A 187 4.97 -17.04 1.21
CA LEU A 187 5.26 -16.84 2.63
C LEU A 187 4.02 -17.08 3.48
N THR A 188 4.21 -17.63 4.67
CA THR A 188 3.17 -17.59 5.71
C THR A 188 3.09 -16.20 6.33
N LYS A 189 1.99 -15.92 7.03
CA LYS A 189 1.83 -14.68 7.81
C LYS A 189 2.97 -14.49 8.81
N GLU A 190 3.32 -15.53 9.55
CA GLU A 190 4.41 -15.50 10.52
C GLU A 190 5.76 -15.20 9.87
N GLN A 191 6.07 -15.85 8.73
CA GLN A 191 7.30 -15.58 7.99
C GLN A 191 7.35 -14.12 7.53
N THR A 192 6.25 -13.62 6.97
CA THR A 192 6.12 -12.25 6.45
C THR A 192 6.41 -11.22 7.55
N MET A 193 5.82 -11.40 8.74
CA MET A 193 6.05 -10.54 9.89
C MET A 193 7.49 -10.61 10.41
N LYS A 194 8.09 -11.81 10.48
CA LYS A 194 9.48 -11.99 10.91
C LYS A 194 10.49 -11.36 9.93
N LEU A 195 10.25 -11.46 8.62
CA LEU A 195 11.11 -10.82 7.62
C LEU A 195 11.06 -9.28 7.76
N ALA A 196 9.88 -8.70 7.97
CA ALA A 196 9.73 -7.28 8.22
C ALA A 196 10.47 -6.84 9.49
N TYR A 197 10.35 -7.62 10.57
CA TYR A 197 11.10 -7.40 11.81
C TYR A 197 12.61 -7.43 11.57
N TYR A 198 13.14 -8.50 10.98
CA TYR A 198 14.58 -8.68 10.81
C TYR A 198 15.19 -7.65 9.84
N ARG A 199 14.45 -7.23 8.81
CA ARG A 199 14.85 -6.11 7.95
C ARG A 199 15.01 -4.82 8.76
N GLY A 200 13.99 -4.46 9.55
CA GLY A 200 14.05 -3.29 10.42
C GLY A 200 15.18 -3.40 11.44
N TYR A 201 15.35 -4.58 12.04
CA TYR A 201 16.35 -4.83 13.08
C TYR A 201 17.78 -4.71 12.53
N ALA A 202 18.07 -5.31 11.38
CA ALA A 202 19.37 -5.20 10.73
C ALA A 202 19.69 -3.75 10.35
N MET A 203 18.69 -3.01 9.85
CA MET A 203 18.82 -1.57 9.57
C MET A 203 19.08 -0.74 10.81
N LYS A 204 18.37 -1.01 11.90
CA LYS A 204 18.56 -0.33 13.19
C LYS A 204 19.95 -0.59 13.75
N LYS A 205 20.39 -1.85 13.76
CA LYS A 205 21.69 -2.27 14.30
C LYS A 205 22.87 -1.67 13.54
N ASN A 206 22.71 -1.42 12.24
CA ASN A 206 23.76 -0.87 11.37
C ASN A 206 23.48 0.58 10.96
N SER A 207 22.69 1.34 11.72
CA SER A 207 22.24 2.70 11.37
C SER A 207 23.36 3.62 10.90
N GLU A 208 24.51 3.62 11.60
CA GLU A 208 25.66 4.46 11.22
C GLU A 208 26.30 4.06 9.89
N LYS A 209 26.30 2.77 9.54
CA LYS A 209 26.88 2.28 8.28
C LYS A 209 25.99 2.56 7.07
N ILE A 210 24.67 2.63 7.29
CA ILE A 210 23.68 2.91 6.24
C ILE A 210 23.28 4.38 6.16
N LYS A 211 23.94 5.24 6.94
CA LYS A 211 23.66 6.67 7.05
C LYS A 211 23.85 7.37 5.71
N GLY A 212 22.97 8.30 5.41
CA GLY A 212 23.01 9.07 4.17
C GLY A 212 21.76 9.90 3.98
N GLY A 213 21.40 10.14 2.72
CA GLY A 213 20.15 10.78 2.36
C GLY A 213 19.57 10.20 1.08
N SER A 214 18.33 10.61 0.77
CA SER A 214 17.71 10.32 -0.52
C SER A 214 16.87 11.49 -1.02
N ALA A 215 16.60 11.50 -2.31
CA ALA A 215 15.74 12.49 -2.95
C ALA A 215 14.93 11.87 -4.08
N MET A 216 13.75 12.44 -4.35
CA MET A 216 12.99 12.18 -5.57
C MET A 216 13.22 13.33 -6.54
N VAL A 217 13.59 12.99 -7.77
CA VAL A 217 13.84 13.93 -8.87
C VAL A 217 12.90 13.57 -10.01
N PHE A 218 12.11 14.54 -10.46
CA PHE A 218 11.07 14.34 -11.47
C PHE A 218 11.64 14.50 -12.89
N THR A 219 12.50 13.55 -13.26
CA THR A 219 13.04 13.39 -14.61
C THR A 219 13.51 11.96 -14.83
N SER A 220 13.81 11.60 -16.08
CA SER A 220 14.21 10.25 -16.50
C SER A 220 15.43 9.71 -15.77
N TRP A 221 15.46 8.40 -15.58
CA TRP A 221 16.57 7.63 -15.01
C TRP A 221 17.90 7.91 -15.73
N GLU A 222 17.88 7.93 -17.06
CA GLU A 222 19.06 8.12 -17.91
C GLU A 222 19.70 9.49 -17.71
N LYS A 223 18.88 10.55 -17.66
CA LYS A 223 19.36 11.92 -17.45
C LYS A 223 20.06 12.10 -16.10
N ILE A 224 19.59 11.40 -15.06
CA ILE A 224 20.23 11.46 -13.75
C ILE A 224 21.49 10.61 -13.72
N LYS A 225 21.49 9.43 -14.37
CA LYS A 225 22.63 8.52 -14.44
C LYS A 225 23.91 9.21 -14.92
N GLU A 226 23.80 10.06 -15.93
CA GLU A 226 24.93 10.82 -16.51
C GLU A 226 25.44 11.95 -15.60
N ARG A 227 24.69 12.29 -14.54
CA ARG A 227 24.90 13.45 -13.68
C ARG A 227 25.11 13.09 -12.21
N CYS A 228 25.14 11.81 -11.87
CA CYS A 228 25.35 11.36 -10.49
C CYS A 228 26.68 11.88 -9.95
N LEU A 229 26.61 12.63 -8.84
CA LEU A 229 27.79 13.00 -8.09
C LEU A 229 28.42 11.78 -7.41
N PRO A 230 29.72 11.81 -7.06
CA PRO A 230 30.37 10.73 -6.32
C PRO A 230 29.61 10.37 -5.04
N GLY A 231 29.38 9.08 -4.82
CA GLY A 231 28.66 8.57 -3.65
C GLY A 231 27.14 8.76 -3.70
N VAL A 232 26.57 9.18 -4.84
CA VAL A 232 25.13 9.21 -5.11
C VAL A 232 24.79 8.17 -6.17
N HIS A 233 23.75 7.39 -5.91
CA HIS A 233 23.32 6.28 -6.73
C HIS A 233 21.83 6.40 -7.06
N LEU A 234 21.45 5.90 -8.24
CA LEU A 234 20.06 5.68 -8.60
C LEU A 234 19.51 4.54 -7.74
N CYS A 235 18.36 4.74 -7.12
CA CYS A 235 17.81 3.81 -6.13
C CYS A 235 16.36 3.42 -6.39
N ILE A 236 15.57 4.24 -7.09
CA ILE A 236 14.18 3.96 -7.46
C ILE A 236 13.94 4.39 -8.90
N HIS A 237 13.62 3.45 -9.78
CA HIS A 237 13.08 3.75 -11.10
C HIS A 237 11.56 3.81 -10.96
N GLY A 238 11.02 4.99 -10.71
CA GLY A 238 9.64 5.19 -10.26
C GLY A 238 8.64 5.40 -11.39
N GLY A 239 9.09 5.90 -12.53
CA GLY A 239 8.28 6.23 -13.70
C GLY A 239 9.12 6.89 -14.77
N THR A 240 8.48 7.25 -15.89
CA THR A 240 9.13 7.90 -17.04
C THR A 240 9.87 9.18 -16.64
N ASP A 241 9.26 9.98 -15.76
CA ASP A 241 9.81 11.21 -15.22
C ASP A 241 9.86 11.19 -13.68
N CYS A 242 10.14 10.04 -13.07
CA CYS A 242 10.21 9.91 -11.61
C CYS A 242 11.33 8.97 -11.19
N THR A 243 12.40 9.54 -10.64
CA THR A 243 13.60 8.80 -10.26
C THR A 243 14.03 9.14 -8.84
N GLY A 244 14.31 8.12 -8.04
CA GLY A 244 14.91 8.26 -6.72
C GLY A 244 16.43 8.13 -6.78
N ILE A 245 17.10 8.99 -6.01
CA ILE A 245 18.54 8.91 -5.75
C ILE A 245 18.79 8.76 -4.26
N ALA A 246 19.84 8.02 -3.89
CA ALA A 246 20.26 7.82 -2.51
C ALA A 246 21.79 7.78 -2.40
N GLY A 247 22.33 8.21 -1.27
CA GLY A 247 23.77 8.20 -1.03
C GLY A 247 24.23 9.23 -0.01
N ASP A 248 25.38 9.84 -0.26
CA ASP A 248 25.92 10.94 0.56
C ASP A 248 24.94 12.13 0.63
N LEU A 249 24.54 12.52 1.85
CA LEU A 249 23.50 13.52 2.07
C LEU A 249 23.86 14.90 1.48
N GLU A 250 25.11 15.32 1.57
CA GLU A 250 25.52 16.63 1.08
C GLU A 250 25.54 16.68 -0.44
N ASN A 251 25.96 15.61 -1.10
CA ASN A 251 25.87 15.50 -2.56
C ASN A 251 24.43 15.33 -3.05
N ILE A 252 23.55 14.66 -2.29
CA ILE A 252 22.11 14.63 -2.56
C ILE A 252 21.53 16.05 -2.57
N LYS A 253 21.80 16.86 -1.52
CA LYS A 253 21.34 18.25 -1.44
C LYS A 253 21.86 19.10 -2.62
N LYS A 254 23.14 18.97 -2.96
CA LYS A 254 23.73 19.67 -4.13
C LYS A 254 23.04 19.30 -5.44
N MET A 255 22.77 18.01 -5.68
CA MET A 255 22.06 17.57 -6.88
C MET A 255 20.63 18.12 -6.91
N VAL A 256 19.92 18.10 -5.79
CA VAL A 256 18.58 18.69 -5.68
C VAL A 256 18.60 20.18 -6.05
N GLU A 257 19.53 20.96 -5.50
CA GLU A 257 19.69 22.38 -5.84
C GLU A 257 20.01 22.62 -7.32
N GLN A 258 20.87 21.78 -7.91
CA GLN A 258 21.21 21.85 -9.34
C GLN A 258 19.98 21.63 -10.22
N PHE A 259 19.19 20.58 -9.94
CA PHE A 259 17.96 20.31 -10.69
C PHE A 259 16.91 21.42 -10.50
N GLN A 260 16.76 21.95 -9.29
CA GLN A 260 15.84 23.07 -9.03
C GLN A 260 16.23 24.34 -9.80
N LYS A 261 17.53 24.65 -9.93
CA LYS A 261 18.03 25.77 -10.76
C LYS A 261 17.72 25.60 -12.25
N GLU A 262 17.51 24.36 -12.70
CA GLU A 262 17.11 24.00 -14.06
C GLU A 262 15.58 23.88 -14.22
N ASN A 263 14.79 24.29 -13.22
CA ASN A 263 13.33 24.15 -13.17
C ASN A 263 12.85 22.70 -13.20
N ILE A 264 13.67 21.75 -12.75
CA ILE A 264 13.29 20.35 -12.55
C ILE A 264 12.85 20.19 -11.09
N ILE A 265 11.69 19.58 -10.87
CA ILE A 265 11.19 19.32 -9.52
C ILE A 265 12.11 18.27 -8.87
N ALA A 266 12.73 18.62 -7.75
CA ALA A 266 13.54 17.72 -6.96
C ALA A 266 13.33 18.01 -5.48
N ARG A 267 13.21 16.96 -4.66
CA ARG A 267 12.97 17.08 -3.21
C ARG A 267 13.74 16.02 -2.44
N VAL A 268 14.43 16.45 -1.39
CA VAL A 268 14.99 15.54 -0.39
C VAL A 268 13.84 14.80 0.29
N VAL A 269 13.99 13.50 0.45
CA VAL A 269 13.06 12.64 1.19
C VAL A 269 13.52 12.64 2.64
N ASP A 270 12.56 12.77 3.55
CA ASP A 270 12.81 12.70 4.99
C ASP A 270 13.25 11.29 5.41
N THR A 271 14.58 11.10 5.44
CA THR A 271 15.28 9.91 5.91
C THR A 271 16.74 10.25 6.19
N ASP A 272 17.29 9.62 7.22
CA ASP A 272 18.69 9.68 7.64
C ASP A 272 19.56 8.57 7.02
N ARG A 273 19.01 7.83 6.06
CA ARG A 273 19.62 6.64 5.45
C ARG A 273 19.71 6.80 3.94
N ALA A 274 20.58 6.01 3.31
CA ALA A 274 20.65 5.87 1.86
C ALA A 274 19.97 4.56 1.42
N PRO A 275 18.62 4.50 1.34
CA PRO A 275 17.91 3.27 0.97
C PRO A 275 18.24 2.83 -0.46
N HIS A 276 18.26 1.51 -0.69
CA HIS A 276 18.45 0.91 -2.03
C HIS A 276 19.70 1.41 -2.76
N SER A 277 20.77 1.59 -1.99
CA SER A 277 22.08 2.07 -2.44
C SER A 277 23.17 1.11 -1.97
N PRO A 278 24.42 1.24 -2.47
CA PRO A 278 25.54 0.43 -1.99
C PRO A 278 25.71 0.43 -0.47
N GLN A 279 25.37 1.52 0.23
CA GLN A 279 25.40 1.58 1.70
C GLN A 279 24.57 0.46 2.35
N MET A 280 23.45 0.06 1.76
CA MET A 280 22.60 -1.00 2.29
C MET A 280 23.28 -2.38 2.29
N HIS A 281 24.35 -2.60 1.52
CA HIS A 281 25.09 -3.85 1.57
C HIS A 281 25.76 -4.09 2.94
N ALA A 282 25.89 -3.04 3.77
CA ALA A 282 26.34 -3.17 5.16
C ALA A 282 25.42 -4.04 6.03
N ILE A 283 24.15 -4.26 5.64
CA ILE A 283 23.22 -5.16 6.33
C ILE A 283 23.07 -6.53 5.67
N TYR A 284 23.68 -6.76 4.50
CA TYR A 284 23.35 -7.90 3.63
C TYR A 284 23.58 -9.25 4.32
N ASP A 285 24.80 -9.51 4.81
CA ASP A 285 25.16 -10.81 5.41
C ASP A 285 24.32 -11.13 6.64
N GLU A 286 24.09 -10.11 7.48
CA GLU A 286 23.31 -10.25 8.71
C GLU A 286 21.83 -10.46 8.42
N LEU A 287 21.25 -9.67 7.50
CA LEU A 287 19.86 -9.84 7.08
C LEU A 287 19.65 -11.20 6.41
N LEU A 288 20.58 -11.64 5.56
CA LEU A 288 20.52 -12.95 4.94
C LEU A 288 20.57 -14.08 5.97
N ALA A 289 21.43 -13.98 6.98
CA ALA A 289 21.50 -14.94 8.07
C ALA A 289 20.17 -15.03 8.82
N TYR A 290 19.53 -13.89 9.13
CA TYR A 290 18.19 -13.88 9.73
C TYR A 290 17.13 -14.49 8.82
N ASN A 291 17.08 -14.08 7.55
CA ASN A 291 16.10 -14.56 6.58
C ASN A 291 16.19 -16.08 6.37
N LYS A 292 17.38 -16.68 6.46
CA LYS A 292 17.60 -18.13 6.42
C LYS A 292 16.98 -18.89 7.61
N THR A 293 16.80 -18.22 8.75
CA THR A 293 16.08 -18.83 9.89
C THR A 293 14.57 -18.78 9.73
N VAL A 294 14.06 -17.87 8.90
CA VAL A 294 12.62 -17.68 8.64
C VAL A 294 12.13 -18.51 7.46
N ILE A 295 12.92 -18.54 6.37
CA ILE A 295 12.59 -19.27 5.15
C ILE A 295 13.54 -20.45 5.00
N THR A 296 13.12 -21.59 5.52
CA THR A 296 13.86 -22.85 5.42
C THR A 296 13.56 -23.61 4.13
N GLU A 297 12.38 -23.40 3.55
CA GLU A 297 11.92 -24.08 2.34
C GLU A 297 11.35 -23.07 1.33
N PRO A 298 12.21 -22.45 0.49
CA PRO A 298 11.77 -21.46 -0.49
C PRO A 298 10.79 -22.01 -1.52
N LYS A 299 9.63 -21.37 -1.67
CA LYS A 299 8.60 -21.70 -2.66
C LYS A 299 8.81 -20.95 -3.98
N GLN A 300 8.35 -21.54 -5.09
CA GLN A 300 8.40 -20.90 -6.40
C GLN A 300 7.43 -19.71 -6.45
N ARG A 301 7.89 -18.54 -6.92
CA ARG A 301 7.00 -17.39 -7.14
C ARG A 301 6.09 -17.65 -8.33
N SER A 302 4.82 -17.24 -8.24
CA SER A 302 3.89 -17.33 -9.36
C SER A 302 4.14 -16.23 -10.39
N THR A 303 3.57 -16.40 -11.59
CA THR A 303 3.61 -15.40 -12.66
C THR A 303 2.75 -14.16 -12.38
N LYS A 304 1.94 -14.17 -11.30
CA LYS A 304 1.12 -13.02 -10.90
C LYS A 304 1.95 -11.91 -10.24
N TRP A 305 3.12 -12.26 -9.71
CA TRP A 305 3.99 -11.31 -9.04
C TRP A 305 4.88 -10.56 -10.05
N ALA A 306 4.54 -9.31 -10.31
CA ALA A 306 5.40 -8.38 -11.03
C ALA A 306 6.38 -7.74 -10.03
N THR A 307 7.49 -8.44 -9.75
CA THR A 307 8.52 -7.91 -8.85
C THR A 307 9.23 -6.69 -9.43
N SER A 308 9.59 -5.77 -8.53
CA SER A 308 10.42 -4.59 -8.76
C SER A 308 11.91 -4.82 -8.44
N VAL A 309 12.30 -6.07 -8.16
CA VAL A 309 13.68 -6.46 -7.87
C VAL A 309 14.30 -7.07 -9.11
N ASP A 310 15.47 -6.60 -9.52
CA ASP A 310 16.29 -7.25 -10.54
C ASP A 310 17.02 -8.44 -9.92
N SER A 311 16.36 -9.60 -9.92
CA SER A 311 16.89 -10.84 -9.37
C SER A 311 16.59 -12.02 -10.30
N ALA A 312 17.62 -12.83 -10.55
CA ALA A 312 17.49 -14.08 -11.29
C ALA A 312 16.88 -15.21 -10.45
N ASP A 313 16.80 -15.05 -9.13
CA ASP A 313 16.13 -16.01 -8.26
C ASP A 313 14.63 -15.94 -8.51
N SER A 314 13.99 -17.06 -8.84
CA SER A 314 12.56 -17.16 -9.10
C SER A 314 11.74 -17.60 -7.88
N LYS A 315 12.35 -17.80 -6.72
CA LYS A 315 11.70 -18.29 -5.49
C LYS A 315 11.49 -17.18 -4.46
N CYS A 316 10.58 -17.39 -3.53
CA CYS A 316 10.50 -16.64 -2.27
C CYS A 316 11.62 -17.11 -1.34
N SER A 317 12.87 -16.78 -1.68
CA SER A 317 14.07 -17.22 -0.95
C SER A 317 14.56 -16.15 0.04
N PRO A 318 15.37 -16.54 1.05
CA PRO A 318 16.11 -15.59 1.86
C PRO A 318 16.89 -14.57 1.03
N GLU A 319 17.57 -15.03 -0.02
CA GLU A 319 18.39 -14.24 -0.92
C GLU A 319 17.54 -13.17 -1.63
N PHE A 320 16.39 -13.54 -2.19
CA PHE A 320 15.50 -12.59 -2.87
C PHE A 320 15.02 -11.46 -1.94
N PHE A 321 14.61 -11.79 -0.71
CA PHE A 321 14.15 -10.76 0.23
C PHE A 321 15.31 -9.90 0.76
N THR A 322 16.52 -10.43 0.88
CA THR A 322 17.72 -9.63 1.18
C THR A 322 18.07 -8.70 0.00
N ASP A 323 18.03 -9.18 -1.23
CA ASP A 323 18.25 -8.38 -2.45
C ASP A 323 17.24 -7.23 -2.52
N SER A 324 15.96 -7.51 -2.26
CA SER A 324 14.89 -6.50 -2.22
C SER A 324 15.11 -5.36 -1.21
N ALA A 325 15.97 -5.58 -0.21
CA ALA A 325 16.30 -4.59 0.81
C ALA A 325 17.53 -3.77 0.46
N CYS A 326 18.42 -4.28 -0.38
CA CYS A 326 19.73 -3.71 -0.64
C CYS A 326 19.89 -3.12 -2.04
N ASN A 327 19.13 -3.60 -3.01
CA ASN A 327 19.27 -3.25 -4.43
C ASN A 327 18.24 -2.21 -4.89
N PRO A 328 18.49 -1.50 -6.00
CA PRO A 328 17.54 -0.55 -6.58
C PRO A 328 16.16 -1.13 -6.84
N VAL A 329 15.13 -0.29 -6.71
CA VAL A 329 13.73 -0.64 -6.96
C VAL A 329 13.35 -0.26 -8.39
N TYR A 330 13.15 -1.26 -9.25
CA TYR A 330 12.73 -1.14 -10.64
C TYR A 330 11.20 -1.15 -10.74
N PHE A 331 10.57 -0.14 -10.13
CA PHE A 331 9.13 -0.09 -9.98
C PHE A 331 8.41 0.21 -11.29
N TYR A 332 8.98 1.09 -12.13
CA TYR A 332 8.44 1.40 -13.45
C TYR A 332 8.34 0.14 -14.33
N GLU A 333 9.37 -0.71 -14.29
CA GLU A 333 9.39 -1.98 -15.00
C GLU A 333 8.31 -2.94 -14.51
N ALA A 334 8.02 -2.94 -13.20
CA ALA A 334 6.93 -3.72 -12.63
C ALA A 334 5.55 -3.18 -13.07
N LEU A 335 5.36 -1.86 -13.07
CA LEU A 335 4.11 -1.22 -13.49
C LEU A 335 3.76 -1.53 -14.95
N ARG A 336 4.77 -1.63 -15.82
CA ARG A 336 4.59 -1.97 -17.24
C ARG A 336 4.08 -3.39 -17.49
N LYS A 337 4.05 -4.25 -16.47
CA LYS A 337 3.46 -5.59 -16.54
C LYS A 337 1.95 -5.57 -16.31
N ILE A 338 1.38 -4.46 -15.85
CA ILE A 338 -0.08 -4.30 -15.71
C ILE A 338 -0.71 -4.27 -17.11
N PRO A 339 -1.74 -5.08 -17.39
CA PRO A 339 -2.50 -5.02 -18.65
C PRO A 339 -3.36 -3.76 -18.76
N GLU A 340 -3.65 -3.33 -19.99
CA GLU A 340 -4.67 -2.31 -20.25
C GLU A 340 -6.05 -2.73 -19.70
N ASN A 341 -6.86 -1.74 -19.34
CA ASN A 341 -8.19 -1.94 -18.75
C ASN A 341 -8.16 -2.68 -17.39
N SER A 342 -7.06 -2.64 -16.65
CA SER A 342 -6.99 -3.21 -15.29
C SER A 342 -7.64 -2.30 -14.25
N LEU A 343 -8.04 -2.87 -13.11
CA LEU A 343 -8.28 -2.12 -11.88
C LEU A 343 -7.09 -2.31 -10.95
N VAL A 344 -6.39 -1.22 -10.64
CA VAL A 344 -5.30 -1.21 -9.65
C VAL A 344 -5.86 -0.82 -8.29
N ILE A 345 -5.61 -1.65 -7.29
CA ILE A 345 -6.03 -1.42 -5.91
C ILE A 345 -4.78 -1.19 -5.07
N GLU A 346 -4.58 0.02 -4.54
CA GLU A 346 -3.52 0.26 -3.57
C GLU A 346 -3.96 -0.25 -2.20
N VAL A 347 -3.39 -1.38 -1.83
CA VAL A 347 -3.61 -2.08 -0.56
C VAL A 347 -2.61 -1.56 0.43
N GLY A 348 -3.06 -1.07 1.58
CA GLY A 348 -2.18 -0.56 2.63
C GLY A 348 -2.84 0.54 3.47
N PRO A 349 -2.15 0.96 4.54
CA PRO A 349 -2.69 1.92 5.51
C PRO A 349 -2.89 3.33 4.94
N TRP A 350 -2.21 3.67 3.85
CA TRP A 350 -2.42 4.92 3.14
C TRP A 350 -2.09 4.76 1.66
N ALA A 351 -3.09 5.04 0.82
CA ALA A 351 -2.97 5.11 -0.63
C ALA A 351 -2.35 6.45 -1.05
N GLN A 352 -1.03 6.50 -1.13
CA GLN A 352 -0.28 7.72 -1.42
C GLN A 352 0.32 7.73 -2.83
N MET A 353 0.35 6.59 -3.51
CA MET A 353 1.08 6.47 -4.77
C MET A 353 0.25 6.91 -5.98
N GLU A 354 -1.04 7.24 -5.83
CA GLU A 354 -1.92 7.62 -6.95
C GLU A 354 -1.31 8.67 -7.88
N SER A 355 -0.76 9.76 -7.34
CA SER A 355 -0.20 10.84 -8.16
C SER A 355 1.05 10.41 -8.95
N MET A 356 1.85 9.52 -8.37
CA MET A 356 3.04 8.93 -9.00
C MET A 356 2.65 7.86 -10.03
N LEU A 357 1.60 7.09 -9.75
CA LEU A 357 1.20 5.93 -10.55
C LEU A 357 0.37 6.31 -11.76
N ARG A 358 -0.60 7.23 -11.60
CA ARG A 358 -1.60 7.52 -12.62
C ARG A 358 -1.01 7.87 -14.00
N PRO A 359 0.12 8.62 -14.12
CA PRO A 359 0.75 8.87 -15.41
C PRO A 359 1.38 7.63 -16.06
N GLU A 360 1.78 6.64 -15.25
CA GLU A 360 2.51 5.45 -15.68
C GLU A 360 1.60 4.24 -15.93
N LEU A 361 0.33 4.32 -15.50
CA LEU A 361 -0.63 3.25 -15.72
C LEU A 361 -0.99 3.11 -17.21
N PRO A 362 -1.18 1.88 -17.71
CA PRO A 362 -1.68 1.64 -19.06
C PRO A 362 -3.03 2.29 -19.34
N LYS A 363 -3.40 2.34 -20.62
CA LYS A 363 -4.69 2.91 -21.05
C LYS A 363 -5.87 2.24 -20.35
N ASN A 364 -6.85 3.06 -20.00
CA ASN A 364 -8.12 2.66 -19.38
C ASN A 364 -7.97 1.90 -18.05
N CYS A 365 -6.82 2.02 -17.38
CA CYS A 365 -6.68 1.52 -16.02
C CYS A 365 -7.37 2.48 -15.05
N ASP A 366 -8.16 1.90 -14.13
CA ASP A 366 -8.69 2.64 -12.98
C ASP A 366 -7.83 2.35 -11.75
N TYR A 367 -7.86 3.27 -10.79
CA TYR A 367 -7.10 3.18 -9.55
C TYR A 367 -8.02 3.42 -8.34
N VAL A 368 -7.94 2.54 -7.34
CA VAL A 368 -8.69 2.64 -6.08
C VAL A 368 -7.73 2.45 -4.91
N GLY A 369 -7.57 3.48 -4.09
CA GLY A 369 -6.86 3.40 -2.82
C GLY A 369 -7.77 2.99 -1.67
N LEU A 370 -7.40 1.99 -0.87
CA LEU A 370 -8.25 1.50 0.23
C LEU A 370 -8.41 2.52 1.36
N VAL A 371 -7.35 3.25 1.70
CA VAL A 371 -7.37 4.24 2.78
C VAL A 371 -6.77 5.55 2.31
N LYS A 372 -7.43 6.66 2.64
CA LYS A 372 -6.96 8.01 2.32
C LYS A 372 -6.73 8.78 3.62
N ARG A 373 -5.52 9.30 3.82
CA ARG A 373 -5.13 10.02 5.05
C ARG A 373 -6.00 11.25 5.36
N ARG A 374 -6.63 11.86 4.35
CA ARG A 374 -7.51 13.05 4.48
C ARG A 374 -8.98 12.70 4.77
N LYS A 375 -9.25 11.50 5.29
CA LYS A 375 -10.61 11.03 5.58
C LYS A 375 -10.60 10.08 6.77
N PRO A 376 -11.67 9.99 7.58
CA PRO A 376 -11.80 8.91 8.56
C PRO A 376 -11.56 7.55 7.90
N GLU A 377 -10.67 6.76 8.48
CA GLU A 377 -10.13 5.54 7.88
C GLU A 377 -11.23 4.56 7.47
N ILE A 378 -12.19 4.30 8.37
CA ILE A 378 -13.29 3.38 8.10
C ILE A 378 -14.16 3.87 6.93
N LEU A 379 -14.40 5.18 6.82
CA LEU A 379 -15.21 5.72 5.72
C LEU A 379 -14.48 5.61 4.39
N ALA A 380 -13.18 5.94 4.37
CA ALA A 380 -12.36 5.77 3.17
C ALA A 380 -12.35 4.30 2.70
N PHE A 381 -12.24 3.38 3.64
CA PHE A 381 -12.25 1.95 3.36
C PHE A 381 -13.60 1.47 2.82
N LEU A 382 -14.72 1.80 3.48
CA LEU A 382 -16.05 1.40 3.01
C LEU A 382 -16.37 1.99 1.63
N GLU A 383 -15.96 3.22 1.36
CA GLU A 383 -16.11 3.83 0.04
C GLU A 383 -15.26 3.13 -1.02
N ALA A 384 -14.01 2.79 -0.71
CA ALA A 384 -13.17 2.03 -1.63
C ALA A 384 -13.83 0.70 -2.00
N ILE A 385 -14.37 -0.03 -1.01
CA ILE A 385 -15.11 -1.28 -1.25
C ILE A 385 -16.37 -1.02 -2.11
N GLY A 386 -17.13 0.03 -1.83
CA GLY A 386 -18.27 0.43 -2.65
C GLY A 386 -17.87 0.75 -4.10
N MET A 387 -16.74 1.41 -4.29
CA MET A 387 -16.16 1.64 -5.62
C MET A 387 -15.87 0.32 -6.32
N LEU A 388 -15.26 -0.67 -5.66
CA LEU A 388 -15.04 -2.00 -6.26
C LEU A 388 -16.36 -2.62 -6.75
N TYR A 389 -17.43 -2.50 -5.96
CA TYR A 389 -18.75 -2.98 -6.40
C TYR A 389 -19.25 -2.28 -7.66
N THR A 390 -19.08 -0.95 -7.77
CA THR A 390 -19.44 -0.19 -8.99
C THR A 390 -18.57 -0.48 -10.21
N HIS A 391 -17.35 -1.00 -10.01
CA HIS A 391 -16.51 -1.51 -11.09
C HIS A 391 -16.93 -2.93 -11.56
N GLY A 392 -17.96 -3.51 -10.94
CA GLY A 392 -18.54 -4.80 -11.35
C GLY A 392 -18.08 -6.00 -10.53
N TYR A 393 -17.30 -5.81 -9.47
CA TYR A 393 -16.87 -6.91 -8.61
C TYR A 393 -17.95 -7.31 -7.61
N ASN A 394 -18.10 -8.60 -7.38
CA ASN A 394 -19.06 -9.14 -6.42
C ASN A 394 -18.44 -9.16 -5.03
N VAL A 395 -18.74 -8.13 -4.25
CA VAL A 395 -18.22 -7.90 -2.91
C VAL A 395 -19.10 -8.60 -1.87
N LYS A 396 -18.50 -9.40 -0.99
CA LYS A 396 -19.16 -9.94 0.21
C LYS A 396 -19.09 -8.94 1.37
N SER A 397 -19.96 -7.94 1.37
CA SER A 397 -19.95 -6.84 2.36
C SER A 397 -20.30 -7.28 3.78
N GLU A 398 -20.93 -8.45 3.95
CA GLU A 398 -21.25 -9.05 5.26
C GLU A 398 -20.00 -9.35 6.10
N ILE A 399 -18.82 -9.47 5.49
CA ILE A 399 -17.54 -9.65 6.19
C ILE A 399 -17.15 -8.41 7.04
N LEU A 400 -17.78 -7.27 6.77
CA LEU A 400 -17.54 -6.00 7.47
C LEU A 400 -18.40 -5.80 8.72
N GLN A 401 -19.34 -6.72 8.99
CA GLN A 401 -20.32 -6.61 10.08
C GLN A 401 -19.90 -7.31 11.36
#